data_AF-A0A2N0NH59-F1
#
_entry.id   AF-A0A2N0NH59-F1
#
_cell.length_a   1.000
_cell.length_b   1.000
_cell.length_c   1.000
_cell.angle_alpha   90.00
_cell.angle_beta   90.00
_cell.angle_gamma   90.00
#
_symmetry.space_group_name_H-M   'P 1'
#
loop_
_entity.id
_entity.type
_entity.pdbx_description
1 polymer ?
#
loop_
_entity_poly.entity_id
_entity_poly.type
_entity_poly.pdbx_seq_one_letter_code
_entity_poly.pdbx_strand_id
1 'polypeptide(L)'
;MFIILTQFRNIWNICIYDTNDGTWINMSASGIELSPRYFHTTVLNGLIIIYGGSDRRYYPVPDQISVLDTNVTPFIWSTPSKINTAPSSAPFGGHTATLVGNYMIAFDGR
;
A
#
# COMPACT_ATOMS: atom_id res chain seq x y z
N MET A 1 -17.23 6.60 -5.46
CA MET A 1 -16.25 5.94 -4.55
C MET A 1 -15.25 5.22 -5.45
N PHE A 2 -13.99 5.03 -5.05
CA PHE A 2 -12.99 4.39 -5.92
C PHE A 2 -12.49 3.11 -5.28
N ILE A 3 -12.25 2.07 -6.09
CA ILE A 3 -11.50 0.88 -5.68
C ILE A 3 -10.16 0.96 -6.39
N ILE A 4 -9.06 0.87 -5.64
CA ILE A 4 -7.71 0.98 -6.19
C ILE A 4 -7.00 -0.36 -6.05
N LEU A 5 -6.47 -0.87 -7.15
CA LEU A 5 -5.70 -2.11 -7.21
C LEU A 5 -4.23 -1.78 -7.48
N THR A 6 -3.37 -2.06 -6.50
CA THR A 6 -1.91 -1.95 -6.64
C THR A 6 -1.35 -3.25 -7.22
N GLN A 7 -0.64 -3.19 -8.35
CA GLN A 7 -0.07 -4.39 -8.97
C GLN A 7 1.33 -4.73 -8.44
N PHE A 8 1.59 -6.04 -8.30
CA PHE A 8 2.83 -6.61 -7.78
C PHE A 8 4.12 -6.13 -8.50
N ARG A 9 4.06 -5.93 -9.83
CA ARG A 9 5.25 -5.61 -10.65
C ARG A 9 5.36 -4.15 -11.06
N ASN A 10 4.29 -3.39 -10.89
CA ASN A 10 4.24 -2.02 -11.38
C ASN A 10 3.45 -1.16 -10.39
N ILE A 11 4.18 -0.61 -9.44
CA ILE A 11 3.67 0.33 -8.43
C ILE A 11 3.32 1.69 -9.05
N TRP A 12 3.91 2.01 -10.21
CA TRP A 12 3.69 3.27 -10.90
C TRP A 12 2.35 3.26 -11.63
N ASN A 13 1.94 2.12 -12.17
CA ASN A 13 0.68 2.00 -12.88
C ASN A 13 -0.41 1.51 -11.92
N ILE A 14 -1.27 2.45 -11.54
CA ILE A 14 -2.33 2.23 -10.58
C ILE A 14 -3.64 2.07 -11.33
N CYS A 15 -4.27 0.92 -11.15
CA CYS A 15 -5.56 0.62 -11.75
C CYS A 15 -6.66 1.06 -10.78
N ILE A 16 -7.49 2.00 -11.23
CA ILE A 16 -8.56 2.62 -10.45
C ILE A 16 -9.88 2.19 -11.08
N TYR A 17 -10.77 1.63 -10.28
CA TYR A 17 -12.15 1.39 -10.67
C TYR A 17 -13.02 2.52 -10.13
N ASP A 18 -13.62 3.29 -11.04
CA ASP A 18 -14.61 4.29 -10.72
C ASP A 18 -15.96 3.63 -10.51
N THR A 19 -16.48 3.65 -9.28
CA THR A 19 -17.78 3.05 -8.98
C THR A 19 -18.96 3.92 -9.40
N ASN A 20 -18.75 5.19 -9.73
CA ASN A 20 -19.80 6.07 -10.22
C ASN A 20 -20.10 5.75 -11.69
N ASP A 21 -19.03 5.59 -12.48
CA ASP A 21 -19.14 5.37 -13.92
C ASP A 21 -19.00 3.88 -14.32
N GLY A 22 -18.58 3.03 -13.38
CA GLY A 22 -18.36 1.60 -13.61
C GLY A 22 -17.17 1.30 -14.52
N THR A 23 -16.21 2.21 -14.62
CA THR A 23 -15.09 2.15 -15.57
C THR A 23 -13.75 1.92 -14.89
N TRP A 24 -12.80 1.41 -15.66
CA TRP A 24 -11.40 1.25 -15.24
C TRP A 24 -10.55 2.38 -15.82
N ILE A 25 -9.74 2.99 -14.96
CA ILE A 25 -8.82 4.08 -15.29
C ILE A 25 -7.41 3.64 -14.90
N ASN A 26 -6.42 3.94 -15.75
CA ASN A 26 -5.02 3.75 -15.41
C ASN A 26 -4.40 5.10 -15.05
N MET A 27 -3.80 5.18 -13.86
CA MET A 27 -3.09 6.35 -13.36
C MET A 27 -1.60 6.03 -13.25
N SER A 28 -0.76 6.88 -13.85
CA SER A 28 0.69 6.81 -13.65
C SER A 28 1.07 7.64 -12.43
N ALA A 29 1.46 6.97 -11.36
CA ALA A 29 2.01 7.58 -10.15
C ALA A 29 3.48 7.96 -10.32
N SER A 30 3.97 8.80 -9.41
CA SER A 30 5.35 9.27 -9.32
C SER A 30 5.84 9.26 -7.86
N GLY A 31 7.08 9.66 -7.58
CA GLY A 31 7.62 9.69 -6.21
C GLY A 31 8.74 8.67 -6.00
N ILE A 32 8.71 7.97 -4.86
CA ILE A 32 9.74 6.99 -4.49
C ILE A 32 9.55 5.64 -5.18
N GLU A 33 10.66 4.98 -5.50
CA GLU A 33 10.62 3.58 -5.93
C GLU A 33 10.41 2.66 -4.72
N LEU A 34 9.42 1.76 -4.82
CA LEU A 34 9.12 0.75 -3.81
C LEU A 34 9.61 -0.61 -4.25
N SER A 35 10.03 -1.42 -3.28
CA SER A 35 10.37 -2.81 -3.53
C SER A 35 9.13 -3.60 -3.95
N PRO A 36 9.21 -4.41 -5.02
CA PRO A 36 8.15 -5.36 -5.37
C PRO A 36 7.86 -6.29 -4.19
N ARG A 37 6.58 -6.45 -3.83
CA ARG A 37 6.16 -7.09 -2.57
C ARG A 37 4.90 -7.96 -2.70
N TYR A 38 4.88 -9.11 -2.05
CA TYR A 38 3.71 -10.00 -1.94
C TYR A 38 3.11 -9.95 -0.54
N PHE A 39 1.86 -10.39 -0.40
CA PHE A 39 1.19 -10.58 0.91
C PHE A 39 1.13 -9.34 1.79
N HIS A 40 1.25 -8.14 1.20
CA HIS A 40 1.06 -6.88 1.90
C HIS A 40 -0.43 -6.63 2.15
N THR A 41 -0.72 -5.79 3.13
CA THR A 41 -2.07 -5.26 3.35
C THR A 41 -2.16 -3.82 2.94
N THR A 42 -3.34 -3.42 2.47
CA THR A 42 -3.63 -2.05 2.09
C THR A 42 -4.88 -1.54 2.81
N VAL A 43 -4.88 -0.27 3.19
CA VAL A 43 -6.08 0.46 3.60
C VAL A 43 -6.17 1.77 2.84
N LEU A 44 -7.40 2.27 2.65
CA LEU A 44 -7.69 3.54 1.99
C LEU A 44 -8.40 4.49 2.96
N ASN A 45 -7.82 5.66 3.21
CA ASN A 45 -8.42 6.75 4.01
C ASN A 45 -8.04 8.13 3.45
N GLY A 46 -8.49 8.46 2.25
CA GLY A 46 -8.01 9.65 1.51
C GLY A 46 -6.54 9.56 1.05
N LEU A 47 -5.79 8.59 1.58
CA LEU A 47 -4.48 8.11 1.17
C LEU A 47 -4.53 6.58 1.13
N ILE A 48 -3.73 5.94 0.28
CA ILE A 48 -3.51 4.50 0.39
C ILE A 48 -2.30 4.27 1.27
N ILE A 49 -2.46 3.44 2.30
CA ILE A 49 -1.36 3.00 3.15
C ILE A 49 -1.11 1.53 2.87
N ILE A 50 0.14 1.19 2.57
CA ILE A 50 0.63 -0.16 2.40
C ILE A 50 1.47 -0.52 3.63
N TYR A 51 1.21 -1.69 4.21
CA TYR A 51 2.03 -2.26 5.28
C TYR A 51 2.51 -3.66 4.94
N GLY A 52 3.80 -3.86 5.19
CA GLY A 52 4.54 -5.09 5.06
C GLY A 52 4.71 -5.51 3.60
N GLY A 53 4.76 -6.81 3.45
CA GLY A 53 5.00 -7.57 2.26
C GLY A 53 6.37 -8.24 2.27
N SER A 54 6.49 -9.27 1.45
CA SER A 54 7.73 -10.00 1.24
C SER A 54 8.24 -9.90 -0.18
N ASP A 55 9.55 -10.01 -0.36
CA ASP A 55 10.15 -10.18 -1.69
C ASP A 55 9.84 -11.59 -2.26
N ARG A 56 10.39 -11.88 -3.44
CA ARG A 56 10.25 -13.20 -4.10
C ARG A 56 10.87 -14.37 -3.33
N ARG A 57 11.74 -14.09 -2.35
CA ARG A 57 12.41 -15.06 -1.51
C ARG A 57 11.73 -15.20 -0.14
N TYR A 58 10.58 -14.54 0.05
CA TYR A 58 9.82 -14.50 1.31
C TYR A 58 10.54 -13.77 2.45
N TYR A 59 11.47 -12.86 2.15
CA TYR A 59 12.05 -11.95 3.14
C TYR A 59 11.25 -10.65 3.24
N PRO A 60 11.20 -10.00 4.42
CA PRO A 60 10.54 -8.70 4.56
C PRO A 60 11.17 -7.67 3.62
N VAL A 61 10.34 -6.89 2.93
CA VAL A 61 10.83 -5.75 2.15
C VAL A 61 11.39 -4.65 3.06
N PRO A 62 12.42 -3.89 2.66
CA PRO A 62 13.00 -2.85 3.52
C PRO A 62 12.01 -1.69 3.79
N ASP A 63 11.18 -1.39 2.82
CA ASP A 63 10.15 -0.34 2.81
C ASP A 63 8.81 -0.88 3.34
N GLN A 64 8.81 -1.31 4.62
CA GLN A 64 7.64 -1.92 5.27
C GLN A 64 6.40 -1.04 5.29
N ILE A 65 6.53 0.30 5.26
CA ILE A 65 5.37 1.21 5.18
C ILE A 65 5.58 2.14 3.99
N SER A 66 4.53 2.26 3.17
CA SER A 66 4.52 3.17 2.02
C SER A 66 3.15 3.79 1.86
N VAL A 67 3.10 5.04 1.43
CA VAL A 67 1.85 5.80 1.31
C VAL A 67 1.72 6.37 -0.10
N LEU A 68 0.55 6.19 -0.71
CA LEU A 68 0.15 6.87 -1.93
C LEU A 68 -0.77 8.03 -1.58
N ASP A 69 -0.35 9.24 -1.97
CA ASP A 69 -1.24 10.39 -1.95
C ASP A 69 -2.15 10.39 -3.18
N THR A 70 -3.44 10.13 -2.94
CA THR A 70 -4.49 10.11 -3.96
C THR A 70 -5.18 11.47 -4.14
N ASN A 71 -4.76 12.50 -3.39
CA ASN A 71 -5.33 13.86 -3.48
C ASN A 71 -4.60 14.75 -4.49
N VAL A 72 -3.49 14.28 -5.05
CA VAL A 72 -2.66 14.99 -6.03
C VAL A 72 -2.70 14.27 -7.38
N THR A 73 -2.57 14.99 -8.49
CA THR A 73 -2.56 14.40 -9.84
C THR A 73 -1.27 14.82 -10.57
N PRO A 74 -0.36 13.89 -10.91
CA PRO A 74 -0.45 12.43 -10.69
C PRO A 74 -0.34 12.03 -9.21
N PHE A 75 -0.81 10.84 -8.86
CA PHE A 75 -0.63 10.28 -7.52
C PHE A 75 0.86 10.19 -7.16
N ILE A 76 1.20 10.37 -5.87
CA ILE A 76 2.60 10.39 -5.41
C ILE A 76 2.83 9.34 -4.32
N TRP A 77 3.81 8.47 -4.54
CA TRP A 77 4.35 7.55 -3.53
C TRP A 77 5.35 8.26 -2.61
N SER A 78 5.24 7.98 -1.33
CA SER A 78 6.17 8.46 -0.30
C SER A 78 6.37 7.44 0.83
N THR A 79 7.48 7.57 1.56
CA THR A 79 7.71 6.86 2.81
C THR A 79 7.48 7.83 3.96
N PRO A 80 6.69 7.47 4.99
CA PRO A 80 6.54 8.30 6.17
C PRO A 80 7.89 8.59 6.84
N SER A 81 8.15 9.84 7.19
CA SER A 81 9.41 10.28 7.79
C SER A 81 9.59 9.86 9.26
N LYS A 82 8.49 9.53 9.95
CA LYS A 82 8.48 8.99 11.32
C LYS A 82 7.79 7.64 11.31
N ILE A 83 8.59 6.58 11.21
CA ILE A 83 8.15 5.22 11.43
C ILE A 83 8.76 4.77 12.75
N ASN A 84 7.94 4.51 13.77
CA ASN A 84 8.37 3.61 14.83
C ASN A 84 8.44 2.23 14.16
N THR A 85 9.65 1.79 13.82
CA THR A 85 9.81 0.54 13.08
C THR A 85 9.21 -0.59 13.88
N ALA A 86 8.36 -1.37 13.23
CA ALA A 86 7.89 -2.61 13.79
C ALA A 86 9.12 -3.45 14.21
N PRO A 87 9.06 -4.20 15.32
CA PRO A 87 10.14 -5.10 15.71
C PRO A 87 10.53 -6.00 14.54
N SER A 88 11.79 -6.42 14.46
CA SER A 88 12.24 -7.36 13.42
C SER A 88 11.48 -8.70 13.45
N SER A 89 10.86 -9.02 14.59
CA SER A 89 9.99 -10.17 14.78
C SER A 89 8.54 -9.95 14.32
N ALA A 90 8.17 -8.73 13.94
CA ALA A 90 6.82 -8.45 13.48
C ALA A 90 6.55 -9.19 12.16
N PRO A 91 5.38 -9.84 12.04
CA PRO A 91 4.95 -10.41 10.78
C PRO A 91 4.91 -9.34 9.68
N PHE A 92 5.45 -9.73 8.53
CA PHE A 92 5.57 -8.88 7.36
C PHE A 92 4.70 -9.39 6.21
N GLY A 93 3.83 -10.37 6.42
CA GLY A 93 2.96 -10.86 5.37
C GLY A 93 1.89 -11.81 5.87
N GLY A 94 0.78 -11.91 5.12
CA GLY A 94 -0.33 -12.79 5.45
C GLY A 94 -1.21 -12.28 6.59
N HIS A 95 -1.07 -11.01 6.93
CA HIS A 95 -1.87 -10.30 7.91
C HIS A 95 -3.14 -9.70 7.29
N THR A 96 -4.05 -9.28 8.16
CA THR A 96 -5.23 -8.49 7.77
C THR A 96 -5.08 -7.08 8.31
N ALA A 97 -5.72 -6.10 7.67
CA ALA A 97 -5.73 -4.75 8.19
C ALA A 97 -7.10 -4.11 8.04
N THR A 98 -7.44 -3.24 8.98
CA THR A 98 -8.67 -2.44 8.97
C THR A 98 -8.37 -1.00 9.30
N LEU A 99 -9.23 -0.10 8.86
CA LEU A 99 -9.17 1.31 9.18
C LEU A 99 -10.12 1.61 10.34
N VAL A 100 -9.60 2.22 11.41
CA VAL A 100 -10.41 2.73 12.53
C VAL A 100 -10.08 4.21 12.71
N GLY A 101 -11.01 5.08 12.27
CA GLY A 101 -10.75 6.51 12.17
C GLY A 101 -9.57 6.79 11.25
N ASN A 102 -8.52 7.42 11.77
CA ASN A 102 -7.30 7.73 11.02
C ASN A 102 -6.17 6.71 11.24
N TYR A 103 -6.47 5.56 11.85
CA TYR A 103 -5.48 4.53 12.17
C TYR A 103 -5.69 3.28 11.32
N MET A 104 -4.61 2.82 10.69
CA MET A 104 -4.54 1.45 10.18
C MET A 104 -4.23 0.53 11.37
N ILE A 105 -5.09 -0.46 11.60
CA ILE A 105 -4.86 -1.53 12.56
C ILE A 105 -4.59 -2.80 11.76
N ALA A 106 -3.37 -3.32 11.84
CA ALA A 106 -3.00 -4.60 11.27
C ALA A 106 -3.07 -5.69 12.36
N PHE A 107 -3.60 -6.86 12.00
CA PHE A 107 -3.66 -8.03 12.86
C PHE A 107 -3.07 -9.24 12.14
N ASP A 108 -2.15 -9.91 12.80
CA ASP A 108 -1.46 -11.07 12.29
C ASP A 108 -2.25 -12.34 12.64
N GLY A 109 -2.61 -13.12 11.61
CA GLY A 109 -3.47 -14.29 11.74
C GLY A 109 -2.74 -15.63 11.74
N ARG A 110 -1.42 -15.66 11.98
CA ARG A 110 -0.59 -16.87 11.90
C ARG A 110 0.31 -17.07 13.09
#